data_AF-A0A1W2CDZ7-F1
#
_entry.id   AF-A0A1W2CDZ7-F1
#
_cell.length_a   1.000
_cell.length_b   1.000
_cell.length_c   1.000
_cell.angle_alpha   90.00
_cell.angle_beta   90.00
_cell.angle_gamma   90.00
#
_symmetry.space_group_name_H-M   'P 1'
#
loop_
_entity.id
_entity.type
_entity.pdbx_description
1 polymer ?
#
loop_
_entity_poly.entity_id
_entity_poly.type
_entity_poly.pdbx_seq_one_letter_code
_entity_poly.pdbx_strand_id
1 'polypeptide(L)'
;MIPIVRDLSLHLLDLVQNSITAGASLVTIRLTLEENGMLTMVLADNGKGMSPELLSRVTSPFATTRTTRKVGLGIPMMKENAEKAGGTFQLESEEGKGTTLTCTMDTGNIDCLPLGDLSGTLLSLMLTNPLFPDFLFEGKSPKGEGTFDTREVRQALGSDIPFNEPSVAAWLKEALDEEINSIFGGVMI
;
A
#
# COMPACT_ATOMS: atom_id res chain seq x y z
N MET A 1 14.49 -24.25 3.92
CA MET A 1 14.37 -22.78 3.97
C MET A 1 13.33 -22.41 2.95
N ILE A 2 12.11 -22.08 3.38
CA ILE A 2 11.05 -21.65 2.45
C ILE A 2 11.54 -20.32 1.86
N PRO A 3 11.68 -20.18 0.53
CA PRO A 3 12.03 -18.88 -0.04
C PRO A 3 10.94 -17.89 0.37
N ILE A 4 11.33 -16.77 1.00
CA ILE A 4 10.41 -15.66 1.22
C ILE A 4 10.04 -15.15 -0.18
N VAL A 5 8.88 -15.56 -0.68
CA VAL A 5 8.33 -15.02 -1.92
C VAL A 5 8.04 -13.55 -1.62
N ARG A 6 8.70 -12.64 -2.35
CA ARG A 6 8.31 -11.23 -2.33
C ARG A 6 6.97 -11.10 -3.04
N ASP A 7 6.07 -10.35 -2.46
CA ASP A 7 4.77 -10.02 -3.05
C ASP A 7 4.51 -8.51 -2.96
N LEU A 8 3.48 -8.04 -3.66
CA LEU A 8 3.12 -6.63 -3.71
C LEU A 8 2.63 -6.10 -2.36
N SER A 9 2.00 -6.93 -1.53
CA SER A 9 1.54 -6.53 -0.19
C SER A 9 2.69 -6.10 0.72
N LEU A 10 3.84 -6.76 0.66
CA LEU A 10 5.04 -6.35 1.40
C LEU A 10 5.64 -5.04 0.88
N HIS A 11 5.60 -4.81 -0.44
CA HIS A 11 6.00 -3.53 -1.03
C HIS A 11 5.07 -2.40 -0.58
N LEU A 12 3.76 -2.65 -0.57
CA LEU A 12 2.75 -1.73 -0.07
C LEU A 12 3.02 -1.37 1.40
N LEU A 13 3.30 -2.35 2.25
CA LEU A 13 3.65 -2.12 3.65
C LEU A 13 4.81 -1.13 3.80
N ASP A 14 5.92 -1.36 3.08
CA ASP A 14 7.09 -0.49 3.12
C ASP A 14 6.78 0.95 2.66
N LEU A 15 5.94 1.10 1.63
CA LEU A 15 5.56 2.42 1.11
C LEU A 15 4.61 3.16 2.06
N VAL A 16 3.66 2.46 2.67
CA VAL A 16 2.76 3.05 3.69
C VAL A 16 3.55 3.47 4.92
N GLN A 17 4.57 2.71 5.34
CA GLN A 17 5.45 3.08 6.45
C GLN A 17 6.24 4.38 6.17
N ASN A 18 6.59 4.66 4.90
CA ASN A 18 7.18 5.95 4.53
C ASN A 18 6.17 7.09 4.72
N SER A 19 4.90 6.86 4.38
CA SER A 19 3.80 7.83 4.54
C SER A 19 3.56 8.16 6.02
N ILE A 20 3.55 7.14 6.88
CA ILE A 20 3.46 7.29 8.35
C ILE A 20 4.66 8.09 8.87
N THR A 21 5.87 7.77 8.44
CA THR A 21 7.10 8.50 8.81
C THR A 21 7.08 9.96 8.32
N ALA A 22 6.39 10.24 7.20
CA ALA A 22 6.17 11.57 6.68
C ALA A 22 5.13 12.38 7.47
N GLY A 23 4.49 11.78 8.49
CA GLY A 23 3.49 12.44 9.32
C GLY A 23 2.14 12.57 8.64
N ALA A 24 1.82 11.70 7.68
CA ALA A 24 0.50 11.66 7.07
C ALA A 24 -0.57 11.39 8.15
N SER A 25 -1.71 12.06 8.03
CA SER A 25 -2.91 11.77 8.85
C SER A 25 -3.88 10.84 8.12
N LEU A 26 -3.79 10.76 6.79
CA LEU A 26 -4.54 9.87 5.93
C LEU A 26 -3.62 9.27 4.88
N VAL A 27 -3.69 7.95 4.73
CA VAL A 27 -3.05 7.21 3.64
C VAL A 27 -4.13 6.51 2.82
N THR A 28 -4.17 6.79 1.53
CA THR A 28 -5.11 6.20 0.57
C THR A 28 -4.39 5.18 -0.31
N ILE A 29 -4.95 3.97 -0.40
CA ILE A 29 -4.46 2.85 -1.18
C ILE A 29 -5.56 2.49 -2.17
N ARG A 30 -5.29 2.65 -3.47
CA ARG A 30 -6.21 2.23 -4.53
C ARG A 30 -5.60 1.11 -5.33
N LEU A 31 -6.36 0.04 -5.55
CA LEU A 31 -6.01 -1.05 -6.45
C LEU A 31 -7.10 -1.22 -7.50
N THR A 32 -6.74 -1.16 -8.77
CA THR A 32 -7.65 -1.38 -9.89
C THR A 32 -7.06 -2.43 -10.83
N LEU A 33 -7.68 -3.61 -10.89
CA LEU A 33 -7.38 -4.65 -11.85
C LEU A 33 -8.35 -4.52 -13.04
N GLU A 34 -7.83 -4.35 -14.24
CA GLU A 34 -8.62 -4.31 -15.46
C GLU A 34 -8.85 -5.72 -16.05
N GLU A 35 -9.84 -5.86 -16.92
CA GLU A 35 -10.13 -7.14 -17.62
C GLU A 35 -8.97 -7.63 -18.48
N ASN A 36 -8.10 -6.72 -18.95
CA ASN A 36 -6.91 -7.04 -19.72
C ASN A 36 -5.73 -7.55 -18.86
N GLY A 37 -5.89 -7.63 -17.53
CA GLY A 37 -4.84 -8.05 -16.60
C GLY A 37 -3.91 -6.92 -16.15
N MET A 38 -4.15 -5.66 -16.52
CA MET A 38 -3.37 -4.53 -16.02
C MET A 38 -3.83 -4.18 -14.60
N LEU A 39 -2.91 -4.24 -13.64
CA LEU A 39 -3.11 -3.78 -12.27
C LEU A 39 -2.53 -2.37 -12.10
N THR A 40 -3.38 -1.42 -11.75
CA THR A 40 -2.98 -0.08 -11.30
C THR A 40 -3.02 -0.02 -9.78
N MET A 41 -1.90 0.34 -9.16
CA MET A 41 -1.82 0.67 -7.74
C MET A 41 -1.51 2.15 -7.57
N VAL A 42 -2.30 2.83 -6.74
CA VAL A 42 -2.09 4.22 -6.33
C VAL A 42 -1.95 4.26 -4.82
N LEU A 43 -0.86 4.85 -4.34
CA LEU A 43 -0.67 5.19 -2.93
C LEU A 43 -0.57 6.70 -2.80
N ALA A 44 -1.49 7.31 -2.07
CA ALA A 44 -1.49 8.75 -1.80
C ALA A 44 -1.47 9.02 -0.30
N ASP A 45 -0.68 9.99 0.13
CA ASP A 45 -0.64 10.45 1.52
C ASP A 45 -0.67 11.97 1.59
N ASN A 46 -1.14 12.50 2.72
CA ASN A 46 -1.17 13.93 3.02
C ASN A 46 -0.07 14.35 4.01
N GLY A 47 1.05 13.61 4.04
CA GLY A 47 2.19 13.92 4.88
C GLY A 47 2.95 15.17 4.41
N LYS A 48 4.15 15.35 4.95
CA LYS A 48 4.98 16.53 4.67
C LYS A 48 5.46 16.67 3.21
N GLY A 49 5.27 15.65 2.37
CA GLY A 49 5.80 15.61 1.00
C GLY A 49 7.33 15.67 0.91
N MET A 50 7.84 15.98 -0.27
CA MET A 50 9.27 16.02 -0.59
C MET A 50 9.63 17.31 -1.33
N SER A 51 10.81 17.87 -1.00
CA SER A 51 11.39 18.93 -1.82
C SER A 51 11.80 18.39 -3.20
N PRO A 52 11.95 19.23 -4.23
CA PRO A 52 12.41 18.80 -5.56
C PRO A 52 13.75 18.02 -5.53
N GLU A 53 14.66 18.42 -4.65
CA GLU A 53 15.96 17.76 -4.46
C GLU A 53 15.81 16.37 -3.84
N LEU A 54 14.89 16.20 -2.89
CA LEU A 54 14.59 14.89 -2.30
C LEU A 54 13.87 13.99 -3.30
N LEU A 55 12.86 14.52 -4.00
CA LEU A 55 12.08 13.78 -5.00
C LEU A 55 12.96 13.22 -6.13
N SER A 56 13.88 14.04 -6.66
CA SER A 56 14.84 13.59 -7.69
C SER A 56 15.82 12.53 -7.17
N ARG A 57 16.17 12.56 -5.87
CA ARG A 57 17.06 11.58 -5.27
C ARG A 57 16.37 10.23 -5.02
N VAL A 58 15.14 10.22 -4.52
CA VAL A 58 14.41 8.97 -4.21
C VAL A 58 13.95 8.21 -5.45
N THR A 59 13.86 8.88 -6.59
CA THR A 59 13.51 8.28 -7.90
C THR A 59 14.73 7.82 -8.71
N SER A 60 15.94 8.15 -8.26
CA SER A 60 17.20 7.81 -8.94
C SER A 60 17.62 6.34 -8.67
N PRO A 61 17.96 5.54 -9.70
CA PRO A 61 18.24 4.10 -9.57
C PRO A 61 19.45 3.68 -8.70
N PHE A 62 20.15 4.61 -8.03
CA PHE A 62 21.41 4.29 -7.32
C PHE A 62 21.59 5.00 -5.97
N ALA A 63 20.53 5.55 -5.37
CA ALA A 63 20.66 6.33 -4.13
C ALA A 63 20.94 5.50 -2.86
N THR A 64 21.12 4.18 -2.95
CA THR A 64 21.48 3.35 -1.79
C THR A 64 22.90 2.82 -1.89
N THR A 65 23.83 3.47 -1.17
CA THR A 65 25.15 2.91 -0.92
C THR A 65 25.03 1.60 -0.14
N ARG A 66 25.74 0.59 -0.64
CA ARG A 66 25.74 -0.85 -0.34
C ARG A 66 26.03 -1.30 1.12
N THR A 67 25.88 -0.45 2.14
CA THR A 67 26.33 -0.77 3.51
C THR A 67 25.25 -0.73 4.59
N THR A 68 24.00 -0.41 4.29
CA THR A 68 22.93 -0.46 5.31
C THR A 68 21.65 -1.07 4.75
N ARG A 69 21.36 -2.33 5.12
CA ARG A 69 19.96 -2.75 5.29
C ARG A 69 19.39 -1.87 6.41
N LYS A 70 18.83 -0.70 6.08
CA LYS A 70 17.99 0.12 6.96
C LYS A 70 17.50 1.34 6.17
N VAL A 71 16.20 1.34 5.87
CA VAL A 71 15.34 2.49 5.52
C VAL A 71 15.53 3.09 4.12
N GLY A 72 14.44 3.16 3.33
CA GLY A 72 14.36 3.95 2.09
C GLY A 72 14.36 3.18 0.75
N LEU A 73 14.29 1.84 0.75
CA LEU A 73 14.31 1.03 -0.49
C LEU A 73 12.94 0.83 -1.16
N GLY A 74 11.83 1.11 -0.46
CA GLY A 74 10.49 0.79 -0.95
C GLY A 74 10.17 1.40 -2.32
N ILE A 75 10.47 2.69 -2.51
CA ILE A 75 10.20 3.43 -3.76
C ILE A 75 11.04 2.90 -4.94
N PRO A 76 12.39 2.83 -4.86
CA PRO A 76 13.20 2.29 -5.95
C PRO A 76 12.84 0.84 -6.31
N MET A 77 12.53 0.01 -5.32
CA MET A 77 12.13 -1.38 -5.55
C MET A 77 10.77 -1.49 -6.23
N MET A 78 9.80 -0.67 -5.82
CA MET A 78 8.48 -0.65 -6.46
C MET A 78 8.59 -0.21 -7.92
N LYS A 79 9.42 0.80 -8.20
CA LYS A 79 9.72 1.24 -9.57
C LYS A 79 10.31 0.11 -10.41
N GLU A 80 11.35 -0.55 -9.92
CA GLU A 80 12.00 -1.65 -10.63
C GLU A 80 11.03 -2.80 -10.91
N ASN A 81 10.18 -3.15 -9.94
CA ASN A 81 9.17 -4.21 -10.13
C ASN A 81 8.11 -3.81 -11.16
N ALA A 82 7.59 -2.58 -11.10
CA ALA A 82 6.57 -2.10 -12.05
C ALA A 82 7.10 -2.10 -13.49
N GLU A 83 8.34 -1.63 -13.69
CA GLU A 83 9.00 -1.61 -15.01
C GLU A 83 9.28 -3.03 -15.52
N LYS A 84 9.71 -3.97 -14.65
CA LYS A 84 9.93 -5.37 -15.02
C LYS A 84 8.64 -6.11 -15.35
N ALA A 85 7.57 -5.82 -14.62
CA ALA A 85 6.24 -6.36 -14.85
C ALA A 85 5.55 -5.75 -16.09
N GLY A 86 6.28 -5.04 -16.96
CA GLY A 86 5.75 -4.50 -18.22
C GLY A 86 4.84 -3.28 -18.05
N GLY A 87 4.85 -2.65 -16.88
CA GLY A 87 4.07 -1.46 -16.60
C GLY A 87 4.91 -0.20 -16.37
N THR A 88 4.39 0.71 -15.56
CA THR A 88 4.93 2.07 -15.40
C THR A 88 5.01 2.48 -13.94
N PHE A 89 5.82 3.50 -13.67
CA PHE A 89 5.96 4.08 -12.34
C PHE A 89 6.02 5.61 -12.43
N GLN A 90 5.21 6.29 -11.61
CA GLN A 90 5.16 7.73 -11.46
C GLN A 90 5.14 8.08 -9.97
N LEU A 91 5.90 9.12 -9.60
CA LEU A 91 5.95 9.65 -8.25
C LEU A 91 5.83 11.17 -8.30
N GLU A 92 4.82 11.70 -7.62
CA GLU A 92 4.53 13.11 -7.52
C GLU A 92 4.53 13.49 -6.04
N SER A 93 5.19 14.59 -5.68
CA SER A 93 5.25 15.04 -4.30
C SER A 93 5.51 16.53 -4.25
N GLU A 94 4.84 17.22 -3.32
CA GLU A 94 5.06 18.63 -3.05
C GLU A 94 5.18 18.86 -1.55
N GLU A 95 6.18 19.64 -1.14
CA GLU A 95 6.44 19.95 0.25
C GLU A 95 5.22 20.61 0.91
N GLY A 96 4.78 20.03 2.03
CA GLY A 96 3.59 20.44 2.77
C GLY A 96 2.25 19.97 2.18
N LYS A 97 2.23 19.28 1.04
CA LYS A 97 0.97 18.77 0.43
C LYS A 97 0.84 17.25 0.45
N GLY A 98 1.95 16.51 0.42
CA GLY A 98 1.96 15.06 0.46
C GLY A 98 2.63 14.41 -0.74
N THR A 99 2.36 13.13 -0.95
CA THR A 99 2.97 12.32 -2.01
C THR A 99 1.91 11.45 -2.67
N THR A 100 2.02 11.24 -3.98
CA THR A 100 1.25 10.26 -4.74
C THR A 100 2.20 9.41 -5.58
N LEU A 101 2.13 8.11 -5.38
CA LEU A 101 2.82 7.10 -6.15
C LEU A 101 1.80 6.34 -6.96
N THR A 102 2.00 6.28 -8.28
CA THR A 102 1.16 5.52 -9.20
C THR A 102 2.03 4.53 -9.95
N CYS A 103 1.62 3.28 -9.97
CA CYS A 103 2.31 2.25 -10.75
C CYS A 103 1.32 1.32 -11.42
N THR A 104 1.66 0.90 -12.64
CA THR A 104 0.93 -0.12 -13.38
C THR A 104 1.80 -1.36 -13.52
N MET A 105 1.18 -2.54 -13.58
CA MET A 105 1.83 -3.84 -13.74
C MET A 105 0.95 -4.75 -14.58
N ASP A 106 1.52 -5.45 -15.55
CA ASP A 106 0.80 -6.50 -16.27
C ASP A 106 0.85 -7.80 -15.44
N THR A 107 -0.30 -8.20 -14.90
CA THR A 107 -0.41 -9.41 -14.06
C THR A 107 -0.13 -10.71 -14.83
N GLY A 108 -0.16 -10.69 -16.17
CA GLY A 108 0.24 -11.81 -17.01
C GLY A 108 1.76 -11.93 -17.23
N ASN A 109 2.54 -10.92 -16.81
CA ASN A 109 3.99 -10.94 -16.94
C ASN A 109 4.63 -11.88 -15.91
N ILE A 110 5.63 -12.68 -16.34
CA ILE A 110 6.35 -13.64 -15.50
C ILE A 110 7.09 -12.98 -14.32
N ASP A 111 7.48 -11.73 -14.47
CA ASP A 111 8.16 -10.93 -13.45
C ASP A 111 7.18 -10.16 -12.55
N CYS A 112 5.87 -10.22 -12.82
CA CYS A 112 4.87 -9.62 -11.95
C CYS A 112 4.79 -10.39 -10.64
N LEU A 113 5.04 -9.70 -9.54
CA LEU A 113 4.86 -10.27 -8.22
C LEU A 113 3.37 -10.52 -7.95
N PRO A 114 3.01 -11.59 -7.22
CA PRO A 114 1.64 -11.81 -6.80
C PRO A 114 1.18 -10.68 -5.86
N LEU A 115 -0.12 -10.47 -5.75
CA LEU A 115 -0.67 -9.44 -4.87
C LEU A 115 -0.31 -9.69 -3.39
N GLY A 116 -0.24 -10.96 -2.98
CA GLY A 116 0.10 -11.35 -1.61
C GLY A 116 -1.07 -11.27 -0.63
N ASP A 117 -0.74 -11.19 0.66
CA ASP A 117 -1.72 -11.07 1.75
C ASP A 117 -2.05 -9.59 2.04
N LEU A 118 -2.94 -9.04 1.21
CA LEU A 118 -3.39 -7.66 1.35
C LEU A 118 -4.17 -7.44 2.67
N SER A 119 -5.04 -8.38 3.05
CA SER A 119 -5.84 -8.27 4.28
C SER A 119 -4.95 -8.23 5.51
N GLY A 120 -4.00 -9.18 5.62
CA GLY A 120 -3.05 -9.22 6.72
C GLY A 120 -2.14 -7.99 6.76
N THR A 121 -1.76 -7.46 5.60
CA THR A 121 -0.97 -6.22 5.49
C THR A 121 -1.74 -5.00 6.00
N LEU A 122 -2.97 -4.78 5.52
CA LEU A 122 -3.82 -3.67 5.97
C LEU A 122 -4.16 -3.79 7.45
N LEU A 123 -4.47 -5.00 7.93
CA LEU A 123 -4.71 -5.26 9.34
C LEU A 123 -3.46 -4.93 10.17
N SER A 124 -2.28 -5.39 9.75
CA SER A 124 -1.02 -5.10 10.45
C SER A 124 -0.76 -3.59 10.57
N LEU A 125 -1.02 -2.82 9.50
CA LEU A 125 -0.92 -1.36 9.53
C LEU A 125 -1.86 -0.74 10.58
N MET A 126 -3.12 -1.20 10.63
CA MET A 126 -4.11 -0.70 11.61
C MET A 126 -3.75 -1.09 13.04
N LEU A 127 -3.30 -2.32 13.28
CA LEU A 127 -2.97 -2.80 14.64
C LEU A 127 -1.68 -2.17 15.18
N THR A 128 -0.72 -1.87 14.31
CA THR A 128 0.53 -1.21 14.69
C THR A 128 0.39 0.31 14.79
N ASN A 129 -0.67 0.88 14.22
CA ASN A 129 -1.01 2.30 14.26
C ASN A 129 -2.47 2.51 14.74
N PRO A 130 -2.80 2.10 15.98
CA PRO A 130 -4.19 1.88 16.38
C PRO A 130 -5.04 3.16 16.52
N LEU A 131 -4.40 4.33 16.65
CA LEU A 131 -5.07 5.62 16.84
C LEU A 131 -4.95 6.56 15.64
N PHE A 132 -3.81 6.54 14.95
CA PHE A 132 -3.53 7.34 13.76
C PHE A 132 -2.34 6.72 13.00
N PRO A 133 -2.20 6.93 11.68
CA PRO A 133 -3.14 7.63 10.80
C PRO A 133 -4.40 6.83 10.49
N ASP A 134 -5.30 7.45 9.74
CA ASP A 134 -6.38 6.74 9.07
C ASP A 134 -5.92 6.17 7.72
N PHE A 135 -6.57 5.08 7.32
CA PHE A 135 -6.32 4.38 6.07
C PHE A 135 -7.63 4.30 5.27
N LEU A 136 -7.55 4.64 3.99
CA LEU A 136 -8.62 4.43 3.02
C LEU A 136 -8.11 3.43 1.98
N PHE A 137 -8.75 2.28 1.91
CA PHE A 137 -8.54 1.31 0.85
C PHE A 137 -9.70 1.35 -0.14
N GLU A 138 -9.40 1.44 -1.44
CA GLU A 138 -10.37 1.35 -2.52
C GLU A 138 -9.89 0.27 -3.50
N GLY A 139 -10.72 -0.74 -3.73
CA GLY A 139 -10.40 -1.84 -4.63
C GLY A 139 -11.41 -1.97 -5.75
N LYS A 140 -10.93 -2.29 -6.94
CA LYS A 140 -11.75 -2.57 -8.11
C LYS A 140 -11.14 -3.68 -8.95
N SER A 141 -11.98 -4.60 -9.41
CA SER A 141 -11.62 -5.64 -10.38
C SER A 141 -12.83 -6.01 -11.24
N PRO A 142 -12.69 -6.90 -12.24
CA PRO A 142 -13.85 -7.45 -12.96
C PRO A 142 -14.83 -8.23 -12.09
N LYS A 143 -14.41 -8.70 -10.89
CA LYS A 143 -15.27 -9.44 -9.95
C LYS A 143 -16.12 -8.52 -9.07
N GLY A 144 -15.65 -7.31 -8.78
CA GLY A 144 -16.31 -6.40 -7.86
C GLY A 144 -15.50 -5.15 -7.57
N GLU A 145 -16.12 -4.21 -6.88
CA GLU A 145 -15.48 -3.01 -6.34
C GLU A 145 -15.95 -2.77 -4.91
N GLY A 146 -15.12 -2.10 -4.13
CA GLY A 146 -15.31 -2.01 -2.69
C GLY A 146 -14.38 -1.01 -2.03
N THR A 147 -14.66 -0.69 -0.77
CA THR A 147 -13.96 0.36 -0.02
C THR A 147 -13.93 0.02 1.46
N PHE A 148 -12.78 0.30 2.10
CA PHE A 148 -12.61 0.18 3.54
C PHE A 148 -11.99 1.47 4.08
N ASP A 149 -12.75 2.25 4.85
CA ASP A 149 -12.31 3.53 5.42
C ASP A 149 -12.28 3.46 6.94
N THR A 150 -11.07 3.56 7.53
CA THR A 150 -10.93 3.50 8.98
C THR A 150 -11.61 4.66 9.70
N ARG A 151 -11.88 5.79 9.03
CA ARG A 151 -12.60 6.92 9.61
C ARG A 151 -14.05 6.57 9.89
N GLU A 152 -14.69 5.80 9.00
CA GLU A 152 -16.04 5.29 9.20
C GLU A 152 -16.08 4.27 10.35
N VAL A 153 -15.07 3.41 10.41
CA VAL A 153 -14.91 2.47 11.54
C VAL A 153 -14.76 3.23 12.87
N ARG A 154 -13.92 4.27 12.94
CA ARG A 154 -13.78 5.11 14.15
C ARG A 154 -15.08 5.82 14.51
N GLN A 155 -15.83 6.30 13.52
CA GLN A 155 -17.11 6.95 13.75
C GLN A 155 -18.13 5.97 14.37
N ALA A 156 -18.09 4.70 13.97
CA ALA A 156 -18.96 3.65 14.51
C ALA A 156 -18.52 3.14 15.89
N LEU A 157 -17.21 2.96 16.13
CA LEU A 157 -16.68 2.45 17.39
C LEU A 157 -16.60 3.53 18.49
N GLY A 158 -16.38 4.78 18.11
CA GLY A 158 -15.93 5.86 19.00
C GLY A 158 -14.44 6.14 18.81
N SER A 159 -14.07 7.42 18.69
CA SER A 159 -12.73 7.88 18.29
C SER A 159 -11.59 7.41 19.19
N ASP A 160 -11.90 7.08 20.45
CA ASP A 160 -10.90 6.78 21.48
C ASP A 160 -10.61 5.27 21.62
N ILE A 161 -11.35 4.42 20.89
CA ILE A 161 -11.13 2.97 20.90
C ILE A 161 -10.00 2.61 19.93
N PRO A 162 -8.88 2.04 20.40
CA PRO A 162 -7.77 1.68 19.55
C PRO A 162 -8.07 0.42 18.75
N PHE A 163 -7.61 0.36 17.49
CA PHE A 163 -7.85 -0.80 16.62
C PHE A 163 -7.21 -2.10 17.08
N ASN A 164 -6.24 -2.04 17.99
CA ASN A 164 -5.58 -3.22 18.56
C ASN A 164 -6.32 -3.81 19.78
N GLU A 165 -7.49 -3.27 20.17
CA GLU A 165 -8.38 -3.97 21.10
C GLU A 165 -8.78 -5.33 20.52
N PRO A 166 -8.71 -6.44 21.28
CA PRO A 166 -8.87 -7.78 20.72
C PRO A 166 -10.16 -8.02 19.94
N SER A 167 -11.30 -7.50 20.41
CA SER A 167 -12.59 -7.64 19.72
C SER A 167 -12.64 -6.82 18.42
N VAL A 168 -12.03 -5.63 18.43
CA VAL A 168 -11.94 -4.75 17.26
C VAL A 168 -11.01 -5.37 16.23
N ALA A 169 -9.84 -5.86 16.64
CA ALA A 169 -8.87 -6.51 15.77
C ALA A 169 -9.44 -7.76 15.08
N ALA A 170 -10.21 -8.58 15.82
CA ALA A 170 -10.88 -9.74 15.25
C ALA A 170 -11.92 -9.35 14.20
N TRP A 171 -12.75 -8.35 14.50
CA TRP A 171 -13.74 -7.84 13.56
C TRP A 171 -13.10 -7.20 12.31
N LEU A 172 -12.06 -6.38 12.49
CA LEU A 172 -11.31 -5.76 11.39
C LEU A 172 -10.76 -6.82 10.44
N LYS A 173 -10.24 -7.92 10.98
CA LYS A 173 -9.76 -9.04 10.17
C LYS A 173 -10.86 -9.62 9.29
N GLU A 174 -12.01 -9.94 9.89
CA GLU A 174 -13.14 -10.53 9.16
C GLU A 174 -13.65 -9.58 8.07
N ALA A 175 -13.82 -8.30 8.41
CA ALA A 175 -14.30 -7.28 7.47
C ALA A 175 -13.32 -7.06 6.30
N LEU A 176 -12.01 -6.98 6.57
CA LEU A 176 -10.99 -6.85 5.51
C LEU A 176 -10.94 -8.09 4.61
N ASP A 177 -11.02 -9.29 5.19
CA ASP A 177 -11.04 -10.54 4.43
C ASP A 177 -12.28 -10.61 3.53
N GLU A 178 -13.47 -10.26 4.04
CA GLU A 178 -14.70 -10.21 3.24
C GLU A 178 -14.58 -9.21 2.08
N GLU A 179 -14.15 -7.99 2.37
CA GLU A 179 -14.02 -6.91 1.39
C GLU A 179 -13.03 -7.29 0.28
N ILE A 180 -11.80 -7.68 0.64
CA ILE A 180 -10.75 -8.02 -0.33
C ILE A 180 -11.11 -9.28 -1.12
N ASN A 181 -11.75 -10.27 -0.50
CA ASN A 181 -12.21 -11.46 -1.21
C ASN A 181 -13.33 -11.14 -2.20
N SER A 182 -14.24 -10.22 -1.88
CA SER A 182 -15.27 -9.80 -2.83
C SER A 182 -14.69 -9.13 -4.07
N ILE A 183 -13.59 -8.38 -3.91
CA ILE A 183 -12.95 -7.63 -4.99
C ILE A 183 -11.99 -8.53 -5.80
N PHE A 184 -11.10 -9.28 -5.18
CA PHE A 184 -10.05 -10.04 -5.90
C PHE A 184 -10.26 -11.56 -5.91
N GLY A 185 -11.17 -12.08 -5.08
CA GLY A 185 -11.58 -13.48 -5.06
C GLY A 185 -10.66 -14.43 -4.30
N GLY A 186 -10.06 -14.00 -3.18
CA GLY A 186 -9.09 -14.79 -2.41
C GLY A 186 -7.65 -14.53 -2.80
N VAL A 187 -6.70 -14.96 -1.96
CA VAL A 187 -5.23 -14.83 -2.21
C VAL A 187 -4.94 -15.24 -3.65
N MET A 188 -4.62 -14.26 -4.50
CA MET A 188 -4.23 -14.50 -5.89
C MET A 188 -2.82 -15.09 -5.86
N ILE A 189 -2.75 -16.41 -6.03
CA ILE A 189 -1.53 -17.21 -6.21
C ILE A 189 -1.27 -17.40 -7.70
#